data_AF-A0A0J1HHK7-F1
#
_entry.id   AF-A0A0J1HHK7-F1
#
_cell.length_a   1.000
_cell.length_b   1.000
_cell.length_c   1.000
_cell.angle_alpha   90.00
_cell.angle_beta   90.00
_cell.angle_gamma   90.00
#
_symmetry.space_group_name_H-M   'P 1'
#
loop_
_entity.id
_entity.type
_entity.pdbx_description
1 polymer ?
#
loop_
_entity_poly.entity_id
_entity_poly.type
_entity_poly.pdbx_seq_one_letter_code
_entity_poly.pdbx_strand_id
1 'polypeptide(L)'
;MDDTRNGFLLAAKGLAALVVICLIRYADTFAAIFSFKQIGIVPSVIATLVLISGLTAIAGLCRGNRWGFIPLYFFIPAVTMFFGYSLIPYLPQLFQPEFRQPVIVFLNSLVLIFAVLLLLKMMDDDVVLPTEKY
;
A
#
# COMPACT_ATOMS: atom_id res chain seq x y z
N MET A 1 17.08 -0.69 22.34
CA MET A 1 15.64 -0.37 22.19
C MET A 1 15.40 0.64 21.04
N ASP A 2 16.36 1.52 20.70
CA ASP A 2 16.25 2.46 19.57
C ASP A 2 16.37 1.84 18.16
N ASP A 3 17.22 0.83 17.96
CA ASP A 3 17.44 0.25 16.63
C ASP A 3 16.21 -0.45 16.05
N THR A 4 15.42 -1.11 16.90
CA THR A 4 14.19 -1.81 16.50
C THR A 4 13.12 -0.80 16.04
N ARG A 5 12.98 0.32 16.77
CA ARG A 5 12.04 1.40 16.43
C ARG A 5 12.42 2.09 15.13
N ASN A 6 13.72 2.32 14.92
CA ASN A 6 14.24 2.87 13.67
C ASN A 6 14.01 1.91 12.49
N GLY A 7 14.14 0.59 12.71
CA GLY A 7 13.86 -0.43 11.71
C GLY A 7 12.40 -0.44 11.24
N PHE A 8 11.45 -0.36 12.17
CA PHE A 8 10.02 -0.29 11.81
C PHE A 8 9.66 0.99 11.06
N LEU A 9 10.26 2.12 11.46
CA LEU A 9 10.04 3.41 10.81
C LEU A 9 10.61 3.42 9.38
N LEU A 10 11.74 2.75 9.17
CA LEU A 10 12.35 2.57 7.84
C LEU A 10 11.52 1.61 6.97
N ALA A 11 10.97 0.55 7.54
CA ALA A 11 10.04 -0.36 6.85
C ALA A 11 8.74 0.35 6.44
N ALA A 12 8.17 1.19 7.31
CA ALA A 12 6.98 1.98 7.00
C ALA A 12 7.26 2.99 5.86
N LYS A 13 8.42 3.64 5.88
CA LYS A 13 8.88 4.48 4.76
C LYS A 13 9.08 3.68 3.46
N GLY A 14 9.55 2.44 3.56
CA GLY A 14 9.64 1.52 2.42
C GLY A 14 8.27 1.23 1.79
N LEU A 15 7.25 0.96 2.61
CA LEU A 15 5.87 0.82 2.14
C LEU A 15 5.35 2.11 1.48
N ALA A 16 5.64 3.27 2.08
CA ALA A 16 5.28 4.56 1.49
C ALA A 16 5.93 4.76 0.11
N ALA A 17 7.21 4.39 -0.03
CA ALA A 17 7.93 4.46 -1.30
C ALA A 17 7.29 3.55 -2.37
N LEU A 18 6.86 2.34 -2.02
CA LEU A 18 6.13 1.47 -2.95
C LEU A 18 4.83 2.11 -3.44
N VAL A 19 4.07 2.74 -2.55
CA VAL A 19 2.85 3.47 -2.93
C VAL A 19 3.17 4.64 -3.85
N VAL A 20 4.20 5.44 -3.54
CA VAL A 20 4.66 6.55 -4.41
C VAL A 20 5.03 6.04 -5.80
N ILE A 21 5.86 5.00 -5.87
CA ILE A 21 6.29 4.42 -7.15
C ILE A 21 5.09 3.90 -7.94
N CYS A 22 4.13 3.24 -7.27
CA CYS A 22 2.90 2.79 -7.90
C CYS A 22 2.10 3.97 -8.48
N LEU A 23 1.89 5.04 -7.71
CA LEU A 23 1.15 6.22 -8.17
C LEU A 23 1.83 6.92 -9.35
N ILE A 24 3.16 7.09 -9.30
CA ILE A 24 3.92 7.70 -10.39
C ILE A 24 3.83 6.84 -11.66
N ARG A 25 4.00 5.52 -11.52
CA ARG A 25 3.99 4.59 -12.66
C ARG A 25 2.66 4.58 -13.40
N TYR A 26 1.56 4.71 -12.67
CA TYR A 26 0.21 4.66 -13.24
C TYR A 26 -0.46 6.04 -13.33
N ALA A 27 0.31 7.13 -13.18
CA ALA A 27 -0.19 8.50 -13.19
C ALA A 27 -0.94 8.84 -14.49
N ASP A 28 -0.41 8.42 -15.64
CA ASP A 28 -1.05 8.61 -16.94
C ASP A 28 -2.39 7.88 -17.04
N THR A 29 -2.49 6.70 -16.40
CA THR A 29 -3.74 5.93 -16.40
C THR A 29 -4.78 6.57 -15.50
N PHE A 30 -4.38 7.10 -14.33
CA PHE A 30 -5.27 7.92 -13.52
C PHE A 30 -5.75 9.16 -14.29
N ALA A 31 -4.84 9.87 -14.97
CA ALA A 31 -5.21 11.03 -15.78
C ALA A 31 -6.19 10.68 -16.91
N ALA A 32 -6.04 9.51 -17.54
CA ALA A 32 -6.95 9.02 -18.56
C ALA A 32 -8.36 8.73 -18.00
N ILE A 33 -8.48 8.19 -16.78
CA ILE A 33 -9.76 7.90 -16.12
C ILE A 33 -10.54 9.19 -15.78
N PHE A 34 -9.84 10.28 -15.46
CA PHE A 34 -10.45 11.59 -15.21
C PHE A 34 -10.78 12.36 -16.49
N SER A 35 -10.28 11.93 -17.65
CA SER A 35 -10.62 12.54 -18.92
C SER A 35 -12.05 12.16 -19.33
N PHE A 36 -12.79 13.10 -19.92
CA PHE A 36 -14.16 12.90 -20.43
C PHE A 36 -14.29 11.78 -21.48
N LYS A 37 -13.17 11.21 -21.95
CA LYS A 37 -13.14 9.93 -22.65
C LYS A 37 -13.14 8.81 -21.63
N GLN A 38 -14.33 8.47 -21.13
CA GLN A 38 -14.56 7.37 -20.19
C GLN A 38 -14.22 6.02 -20.85
N ILE A 39 -12.93 5.67 -20.90
CA ILE A 39 -12.43 4.39 -21.39
C ILE A 39 -12.19 3.52 -20.15
N GLY A 40 -13.26 3.01 -19.53
CA GLY A 40 -13.08 2.08 -18.41
C GLY A 40 -14.33 1.82 -17.57
N ILE A 41 -14.46 0.55 -17.16
CA ILE A 41 -15.51 -0.01 -16.28
C ILE A 41 -15.42 0.53 -14.84
N VAL A 42 -14.26 1.08 -14.44
CA VAL A 42 -14.03 1.59 -13.08
C VAL A 42 -14.63 3.00 -12.93
N PRO A 43 -15.59 3.21 -11.99
CA PRO A 43 -16.13 4.53 -11.72
C PRO A 43 -15.03 5.51 -11.30
N SER A 44 -15.08 6.73 -11.82
CA SER A 44 -14.15 7.82 -11.47
C SER A 44 -14.11 8.07 -9.95
N VAL A 45 -15.23 7.84 -9.26
CA VAL A 45 -15.33 7.87 -7.79
C VAL A 45 -14.34 6.91 -7.13
N ILE A 46 -14.22 5.67 -7.64
CA ILE A 46 -13.27 4.68 -7.10
C ILE A 46 -11.84 5.14 -7.36
N ALA A 47 -11.53 5.65 -8.55
CA ALA A 47 -10.20 6.17 -8.86
C ALA A 47 -9.80 7.33 -7.92
N THR A 48 -10.72 8.26 -7.65
CA THR A 48 -10.51 9.35 -6.69
C THR A 48 -10.25 8.81 -5.29
N LEU A 49 -11.05 7.86 -4.82
CA LEU A 49 -10.88 7.24 -3.49
C LEU A 49 -9.52 6.56 -3.38
N VAL A 50 -9.08 5.84 -4.42
CA VAL A 50 -7.77 5.19 -4.46
C VAL A 50 -6.63 6.21 -4.44
N LEU A 51 -6.74 7.32 -5.18
CA LEU A 51 -5.74 8.38 -5.13
C LEU A 51 -5.64 9.03 -3.75
N ILE A 52 -6.78 9.39 -3.15
CA ILE A 52 -6.82 9.97 -1.80
C ILE A 52 -6.24 8.99 -0.78
N SER A 53 -6.61 7.72 -0.89
CA SER A 53 -6.08 6.63 -0.06
C SER A 53 -4.57 6.47 -0.23
N GLY A 54 -4.04 6.49 -1.46
CA GLY A 54 -2.60 6.44 -1.70
C GLY A 54 -1.86 7.62 -1.07
N LEU A 55 -2.34 8.85 -1.29
CA LEU A 55 -1.73 10.07 -0.73
C LEU A 55 -1.76 10.10 0.80
N THR A 56 -2.89 9.71 1.40
CA THR A 56 -3.03 9.65 2.86
C THR A 56 -2.18 8.54 3.47
N ALA A 57 -2.04 7.39 2.81
CA ALA A 57 -1.11 6.34 3.21
C ALA A 57 0.34 6.84 3.21
N ILE A 58 0.77 7.51 2.13
CA ILE A 58 2.12 8.08 2.05
C ILE A 58 2.36 9.07 3.20
N ALA A 59 1.42 10.00 3.44
CA ALA A 59 1.55 11.00 4.49
C ALA A 59 1.64 10.38 5.89
N GLY A 60 0.82 9.36 6.18
CA GLY A 60 0.86 8.64 7.46
C GLY A 60 2.13 7.81 7.64
N LEU A 61 2.50 7.00 6.64
CA LEU A 61 3.64 6.09 6.69
C LEU A 61 4.99 6.81 6.70
N CYS A 62 5.16 7.89 5.94
CA CYS A 62 6.39 8.70 5.96
C CYS A 62 6.66 9.33 7.33
N ARG A 63 5.59 9.65 8.08
CA ARG A 63 5.67 10.17 9.45
C ARG A 63 5.80 9.06 10.50
N GLY A 64 5.80 7.79 10.10
CA GLY A 64 5.81 6.65 11.01
C GLY A 64 4.51 6.49 11.79
N ASN A 65 3.41 7.10 11.33
CA ASN A 65 2.14 7.07 12.04
C ASN A 65 1.33 5.83 11.66
N ARG A 66 0.80 5.14 12.67
CA ARG A 66 -0.03 3.92 12.51
C ARG A 66 -1.29 4.14 11.69
N TRP A 67 -1.87 5.35 11.72
CA TRP A 67 -3.07 5.64 10.93
C TRP A 67 -2.81 5.56 9.42
N GLY A 68 -1.56 5.68 8.95
CA GLY A 68 -1.21 5.52 7.53
C GLY A 68 -1.43 4.11 6.99
N PHE A 69 -1.53 3.10 7.86
CA PHE A 69 -1.83 1.72 7.48
C PHE A 69 -3.31 1.53 7.11
N ILE A 70 -4.23 2.31 7.68
CA ILE A 70 -5.67 2.24 7.36
C ILE A 70 -5.92 2.55 5.87
N PRO A 71 -5.50 3.71 5.33
CA PRO A 71 -5.65 3.97 3.91
C PRO A 71 -4.77 3.03 3.08
N LEU A 72 -3.63 2.53 3.56
CA LEU A 72 -2.85 1.52 2.85
C LEU A 72 -3.65 0.22 2.63
N TYR A 73 -4.38 -0.25 3.63
CA TYR A 73 -5.20 -1.47 3.53
C TYR A 73 -6.39 -1.31 2.60
N PHE A 74 -6.87 -0.09 2.39
CA PHE A 74 -7.84 0.19 1.33
C PHE A 74 -7.15 0.27 -0.04
N PHE A 75 -5.98 0.92 -0.11
CA PHE A 75 -5.23 1.14 -1.35
C PHE A 75 -4.85 -0.16 -2.04
N ILE A 76 -4.20 -1.09 -1.32
CA ILE A 76 -3.62 -2.30 -1.90
C ILE A 76 -4.67 -3.18 -2.61
N PRO A 77 -5.79 -3.58 -1.97
CA PRO A 77 -6.83 -4.34 -2.65
C PRO A 77 -7.49 -3.56 -3.77
N ALA A 78 -7.68 -2.25 -3.61
CA ALA A 78 -8.33 -1.44 -4.64
C ALA A 78 -7.50 -1.34 -5.92
N VAL A 79 -6.20 -1.08 -5.82
CA VAL A 79 -5.30 -1.08 -6.99
C VAL A 79 -5.15 -2.47 -7.62
N THR A 80 -5.26 -3.53 -6.81
CA THR A 80 -5.19 -4.91 -7.30
C THR A 80 -6.46 -5.31 -8.08
N MET A 81 -7.62 -5.10 -7.47
CA MET A 81 -8.90 -5.62 -7.99
C MET A 81 -9.51 -4.74 -9.07
N PHE A 82 -9.46 -3.42 -8.91
CA PHE A 82 -10.08 -2.51 -9.88
C PHE A 82 -9.13 -2.15 -11.02
N PHE A 83 -7.83 -2.09 -10.75
CA PHE A 83 -6.86 -1.60 -11.73
C PHE A 83 -5.89 -2.68 -12.23
N GLY A 84 -5.79 -3.83 -11.54
CA GLY A 84 -4.81 -4.85 -11.89
C GLY A 84 -3.36 -4.37 -11.76
N TYR A 85 -3.10 -3.41 -10.88
CA TYR A 85 -1.76 -2.82 -10.70
C TYR A 85 -0.94 -3.56 -9.66
N SER A 86 0.37 -3.61 -9.88
CA SER A 86 1.33 -4.17 -8.93
C SER A 86 2.04 -3.06 -8.16
N LEU A 87 2.14 -3.22 -6.85
CA LEU A 87 2.95 -2.35 -5.99
C LEU A 87 4.45 -2.53 -6.24
N ILE A 88 4.88 -3.75 -6.58
CA ILE A 88 6.26 -4.01 -6.96
C ILE A 88 6.41 -3.74 -8.45
N PRO A 89 7.18 -2.71 -8.85
CA PRO A 89 7.30 -2.34 -10.24
C PRO A 89 8.06 -3.42 -11.02
N TYR A 90 7.74 -3.56 -12.31
CA TYR A 90 8.39 -4.46 -13.28
C TYR A 90 8.33 -5.99 -12.99
N LEU A 91 8.14 -6.43 -11.75
CA LEU A 91 8.14 -7.86 -11.39
C LEU A 91 7.10 -8.70 -12.16
N PRO A 92 5.84 -8.26 -12.31
CA PRO A 92 4.85 -9.03 -13.06
C PRO A 92 5.17 -9.12 -14.56
N GLN A 93 6.00 -8.21 -15.10
CA GLN A 93 6.32 -8.21 -16.53
C GLN A 93 7.31 -9.31 -16.91
N LEU A 94 8.02 -9.87 -15.92
CA LEU A 94 8.90 -11.03 -16.09
C LEU A 94 8.11 -12.33 -16.37
N PHE A 95 6.80 -12.33 -16.09
CA PHE A 95 5.93 -13.48 -16.30
C PHE A 95 5.15 -13.36 -17.62
N GLN A 96 4.82 -14.53 -18.17
CA GLN A 96 3.97 -14.64 -19.35
C GLN A 96 2.61 -13.97 -19.10
N PRO A 97 1.98 -13.38 -20.14
CA PRO A 97 0.74 -12.63 -20.01
C PRO A 97 -0.37 -13.38 -19.27
N GLU A 98 -0.50 -14.71 -19.44
CA GLU A 98 -1.54 -15.51 -18.79
C GLU A 98 -1.41 -15.54 -17.27
N PHE A 99 -0.19 -15.45 -16.74
CA PHE A 99 0.08 -15.55 -15.31
C PHE A 99 0.23 -14.20 -14.61
N ARG A 100 0.19 -13.08 -15.35
CA ARG A 100 0.43 -11.75 -14.76
C ARG A 100 -0.56 -11.40 -13.68
N GLN A 101 -1.85 -11.61 -13.91
CA GLN A 101 -2.88 -11.23 -12.94
C GLN A 101 -2.83 -12.07 -11.65
N PRO A 102 -2.70 -13.41 -11.69
CA PRO A 102 -2.41 -14.20 -10.50
C PRO A 102 -1.16 -13.76 -9.75
N VAL A 103 -0.07 -13.45 -10.47
CA VAL A 103 1.20 -12.99 -9.87
C VAL A 103 1.00 -11.64 -9.18
N ILE A 104 0.27 -10.69 -9.79
CA ILE A 104 -0.02 -9.38 -9.19
C ILE A 104 -0.80 -9.53 -7.89
N VAL A 105 -1.84 -10.38 -7.90
CA VAL A 105 -2.62 -10.68 -6.68
C VAL A 105 -1.72 -11.27 -5.61
N PHE A 106 -0.88 -12.24 -5.96
CA PHE A 106 0.05 -12.88 -5.03
C PHE A 106 1.03 -11.88 -4.42
N LEU A 107 1.69 -11.06 -5.24
CA LEU A 107 2.66 -10.06 -4.78
C LEU A 107 2.02 -9.00 -3.89
N ASN A 108 0.89 -8.43 -4.31
CA ASN A 108 0.20 -7.43 -3.53
C ASN A 108 -0.34 -8.01 -2.21
N SER A 109 -0.74 -9.29 -2.21
CA SER A 109 -1.11 -10.01 -0.97
C SER A 109 0.08 -10.16 -0.02
N LEU A 110 1.27 -10.47 -0.53
CA LEU A 110 2.49 -10.50 0.29
C LEU A 110 2.81 -9.14 0.90
N VAL A 111 2.69 -8.05 0.11
CA VAL A 111 2.88 -6.68 0.62
C VAL A 111 1.84 -6.34 1.69
N LEU A 112 0.58 -6.77 1.50
CA LEU A 112 -0.49 -6.56 2.48
C LEU A 112 -0.22 -7.30 3.79
N ILE A 113 0.16 -8.58 3.73
CA ILE A 113 0.51 -9.37 4.91
C ILE A 113 1.69 -8.73 5.64
N PHE A 114 2.73 -8.32 4.91
CA PHE A 114 3.85 -7.60 5.49
C PHE A 114 3.42 -6.30 6.19
N ALA A 115 2.54 -5.52 5.57
CA ALA A 115 2.01 -4.30 6.15
C ALA A 115 1.16 -4.56 7.42
N VAL A 116 0.43 -5.68 7.49
CA VAL A 116 -0.29 -6.10 8.71
C VAL A 116 0.68 -6.49 9.81
N LEU A 117 1.68 -7.32 9.52
CA LEU A 117 2.69 -7.73 10.50
C LEU A 117 3.47 -6.53 11.04
N LEU A 118 3.82 -5.57 10.18
CA LEU A 118 4.51 -4.35 10.59
C LEU A 118 3.64 -3.49 11.53
N LEU A 119 2.34 -3.34 11.23
CA LEU A 119 1.44 -2.59 12.11
C LEU A 119 1.30 -3.26 13.48
N LEU A 120 1.12 -4.58 13.51
CA LEU A 120 1.02 -5.34 14.77
C LEU A 120 2.28 -5.15 15.62
N LYS A 121 3.46 -5.29 15.01
CA LYS A 121 4.75 -5.02 15.68
C LYS A 121 4.82 -3.60 16.24
N MET A 122 4.38 -2.60 15.47
CA MET A 122 4.35 -1.21 15.93
C MET A 122 3.34 -0.95 17.04
N MET A 123 2.32 -1.80 17.21
CA MET A 123 1.33 -1.71 18.29
C MET A 123 1.78 -2.46 19.55
N ASP A 124 2.43 -3.62 19.40
CA ASP A 124 2.93 -4.42 20.52
C ASP A 124 3.99 -3.69 21.36
N ASP A 125 4.84 -2.86 20.71
CA ASP A 125 5.84 -2.05 21.41
C ASP A 125 5.24 -1.00 22.37
N ASP A 126 3.95 -0.68 22.25
CA ASP A 126 3.24 0.26 23.13
C ASP A 126 2.54 -0.42 24.32
N VAL A 127 2.52 -1.75 24.37
CA VAL A 127 1.88 -2.48 25.47
C VAL A 127 2.80 -2.48 26.69
N VAL A 128 2.67 -1.45 27.52
CA VAL A 128 3.18 -1.47 28.89
C VAL A 128 2.38 -2.51 29.66
N LEU A 129 2.92 -3.73 29.75
CA LEU A 129 2.39 -4.75 30.65
C LEU A 129 2.36 -4.14 32.06
N PRO A 130 1.21 -4.09 32.76
CA PRO A 130 1.20 -3.71 34.16
C PRO A 130 2.07 -4.75 34.88
N THR A 131 3.23 -4.31 35.36
CA THR A 131 4.06 -5.13 36.25
C THR A 131 3.20 -5.45 37.47
N GLU A 132 2.80 -6.71 37.60
CA GLU A 132 2.22 -7.23 38.84
C GLU A 132 3.20 -6.89 39.97
N LYS A 133 2.81 -5.95 40.82
CA LYS A 133 3.47 -5.68 42.09
C LYS A 133 3.16 -6.85 43.00
N TYR A 134 4.11 -7.78 43.14
CA TYR A 134 4.22 -8.66 44.30
C TYR A 134 5.34 -8.15 45.20
#